data_AF-A0A7C0WFZ8-F1
#
_entry.id   AF-A0A7C0WFZ8-F1
#
_cell.length_a   1.000
_cell.length_b   1.000
_cell.length_c   1.000
_cell.angle_alpha   90.00
_cell.angle_beta   90.00
_cell.angle_gamma   90.00
#
_symmetry.space_group_name_H-M   'P 1'
#
loop_
_entity.id
_entity.type
_entity.pdbx_description
1 polymer ?
#
loop_
_entity_poly.entity_id
_entity_poly.type
_entity_poly.pdbx_seq_one_letter_code
_entity_poly.pdbx_strand_id
1 'polypeptide(L)'
;VSWGLGLWLGFGSGAIDWSVDYWFHGKLLFVALLTAFHMALAKWGRDFESDRNAHPARFYRIINEVPTILMAIIVVLVVVRPF
;
A
#
# COMPACT_ATOMS: atom_id res chain seq x y z
N VAL A 1 4.59 -9.58 10.43
CA VAL A 1 5.43 -8.76 11.34
C VAL A 1 5.16 -7.27 11.17
N SER A 2 5.28 -6.70 9.96
CA SER A 2 5.16 -5.25 9.71
C SER A 2 3.86 -4.61 10.22
N TRP A 3 2.70 -5.20 9.93
CA TRP A 3 1.40 -4.70 10.41
C TRP A 3 1.27 -4.73 11.95
N GLY A 4 1.67 -5.83 12.59
CA GLY A 4 1.58 -5.97 14.04
C GLY A 4 2.45 -4.97 14.78
N LEU A 5 3.69 -4.78 14.33
CA LEU A 5 4.61 -3.81 14.93
C LEU A 5 4.13 -2.36 14.71
N GLY A 6 3.66 -2.04 13.49
CA GLY A 6 3.15 -0.71 13.16
C GLY A 6 1.91 -0.31 13.96
N LEU A 7 0.95 -1.22 14.10
CA LEU A 7 -0.25 -0.97 14.91
C LEU A 7 0.09 -0.90 16.41
N TRP A 8 0.99 -1.76 16.89
CA TRP A 8 1.42 -1.72 18.29
C TRP A 8 2.07 -0.38 18.64
N LEU A 9 2.95 0.15 17.79
CA LEU A 9 3.53 1.47 17.98
C LEU A 9 2.49 2.59 17.90
N GLY A 10 1.52 2.47 16.99
CA GLY A 10 0.47 3.50 16.81
C GLY A 10 -0.50 3.59 17.99
N PHE A 11 -0.92 2.46 18.56
CA PHE A 11 -1.84 2.44 19.70
C PHE A 11 -1.12 2.50 21.06
N GLY A 12 0.08 1.94 21.17
CA GLY A 12 0.81 1.81 22.43
C GLY A 12 1.66 3.02 22.82
N SER A 13 1.99 3.92 21.88
CA SER A 13 2.85 5.07 22.15
C SER A 13 2.15 6.28 22.77
N GLY A 14 0.82 6.36 22.67
CA GLY A 14 0.05 7.56 23.06
C GLY A 14 0.38 8.81 22.23
N ALA A 15 1.18 8.68 21.17
CA ALA A 15 1.66 9.80 20.35
C ALA A 15 0.70 10.17 19.21
N ILE A 16 -0.36 9.39 18.99
CA ILE A 16 -1.32 9.55 17.91
C ILE A 16 -2.70 9.72 18.53
N ASP A 17 -3.32 10.87 18.25
CA ASP A 17 -4.74 11.06 18.56
C ASP A 17 -5.56 10.58 17.36
N TRP A 18 -6.03 9.34 17.47
CA TRP A 18 -6.83 8.68 16.44
C TRP A 18 -8.15 9.39 16.12
N SER A 19 -8.59 10.37 16.91
CA SER A 19 -9.79 11.15 16.63
C SER A 19 -9.52 12.40 15.79
N VAL A 20 -8.27 12.89 15.75
CA VAL A 20 -7.93 14.19 15.14
C VAL A 20 -6.85 14.05 14.04
N ASP A 21 -5.99 13.03 14.10
CA ASP A 21 -4.88 12.85 13.18
C ASP A 21 -5.31 12.27 11.81
N TYR A 22 -6.00 13.08 11.01
CA TYR A 22 -6.41 12.72 9.63
C TYR A 22 -5.23 12.34 8.72
N TRP A 23 -4.05 12.92 8.96
CA TRP A 23 -2.82 12.56 8.27
C TRP A 23 -2.42 11.10 8.50
N PHE A 24 -2.61 10.58 9.72
CA PHE A 24 -2.27 9.21 10.04
C PHE A 24 -3.23 8.21 9.37
N HIS A 25 -4.51 8.57 9.27
CA HIS A 25 -5.51 7.81 8.50
C HIS A 25 -5.15 7.73 7.02
N GLY A 26 -4.75 8.87 6.43
CA GLY A 26 -4.27 8.92 5.06
C GLY A 26 -3.09 7.97 4.84
N LYS A 27 -2.08 8.01 5.71
CA LYS A 27 -0.95 7.07 5.65
C LYS A 27 -1.37 5.60 5.75
N LEU A 28 -2.22 5.26 6.71
CA LEU A 28 -2.70 3.89 6.89
C LEU A 28 -3.44 3.38 5.65
N LEU A 29 -4.25 4.23 5.02
CA LEU A 29 -4.93 3.90 3.76
C LEU A 29 -3.92 3.54 2.66
N PHE A 30 -2.85 4.33 2.49
CA PHE A 30 -1.81 4.01 1.49
C PHE A 30 -1.07 2.70 1.80
N VAL A 31 -0.76 2.43 3.08
CA VAL A 31 -0.15 1.17 3.50
C VAL A 31 -1.08 -0.02 3.22
N ALA A 32 -2.38 0.14 3.44
CA ALA A 32 -3.40 -0.86 3.10
C ALA A 32 -3.48 -1.11 1.60
N LEU A 33 -3.53 -0.05 0.78
CA LEU A 33 -3.54 -0.16 -0.68
C LEU A 33 -2.29 -0.85 -1.22
N LEU A 34 -1.10 -0.50 -0.71
CA LEU A 34 0.16 -1.16 -1.08
C LEU A 34 0.15 -2.63 -0.69
N THR A 35 -0.40 -2.96 0.49
CA THR A 35 -0.51 -4.35 0.93
C THR A 35 -1.43 -5.14 -0.01
N ALA A 36 -2.60 -4.62 -0.34
CA ALA A 36 -3.53 -5.25 -1.27
C ALA A 36 -2.89 -5.47 -2.64
N PHE A 37 -2.19 -4.45 -3.15
CA PHE A 37 -1.46 -4.53 -4.41
C PHE A 37 -0.35 -5.60 -4.37
N HIS A 38 0.42 -5.68 -3.29
CA HIS A 38 1.45 -6.70 -3.10
C HIS A 38 0.85 -8.12 -3.08
N MET A 39 -0.29 -8.31 -2.42
CA MET A 39 -0.99 -9.60 -2.42
C MET A 39 -1.52 -9.99 -3.80
N ALA A 40 -1.99 -9.02 -4.59
CA ALA A 40 -2.39 -9.23 -5.99
C ALA A 40 -1.20 -9.67 -6.85
N LEU A 41 -0.05 -9.02 -6.72
CA LEU A 41 1.19 -9.44 -7.38
C LEU A 41 1.60 -10.86 -6.98
N ALA A 42 1.54 -11.20 -5.69
CA ALA A 42 1.85 -12.55 -5.22
C ALA A 42 0.88 -13.60 -5.79
N LYS A 43 -0.40 -13.25 -5.94
CA LYS A 43 -1.39 -14.12 -6.60
C LYS A 43 -1.02 -14.33 -8.07
N TRP A 44 -0.81 -13.25 -8.83
CA TRP A 44 -0.48 -13.37 -10.25
C TRP A 44 0.85 -14.09 -10.48
N GLY A 45 1.84 -13.93 -9.60
CA GLY A 45 3.08 -14.69 -9.64
C GLY A 45 2.83 -16.20 -9.57
N ARG A 46 1.98 -16.64 -8.63
CA ARG A 46 1.57 -18.06 -8.54
C ARG A 46 0.76 -18.52 -9.77
N ASP A 47 -0.11 -17.66 -10.30
CA ASP A 47 -0.90 -17.98 -11.49
C ASP A 47 0.02 -18.16 -12.71
N PHE A 48 1.06 -17.34 -12.85
CA PHE A 48 2.13 -17.49 -13.85
C PHE A 48 2.91 -18.79 -13.68
N GLU A 49 3.36 -19.12 -12.47
CA GLU A 49 4.08 -20.37 -12.18
C GLU A 49 3.26 -21.62 -12.52
N SER A 50 1.93 -21.52 -12.41
CA SER A 50 1.01 -22.61 -12.70
C SER A 50 0.49 -22.65 -14.14
N ASP A 51 1.03 -21.82 -15.04
CA ASP A 51 0.55 -21.64 -16.43
C ASP A 51 -0.95 -21.30 -16.54
N ARG A 52 -1.55 -20.73 -15.48
CA ARG A 52 -2.97 -20.32 -15.43
C ARG A 52 -3.14 -18.82 -15.59
N ASN A 53 -2.18 -18.15 -16.21
CA ASN A 53 -2.27 -16.73 -16.44
C ASN A 53 -3.41 -16.39 -17.41
N ALA A 54 -4.41 -15.66 -16.93
CA ALA A 54 -5.57 -15.20 -17.71
C ALA A 54 -5.42 -13.78 -18.28
N HIS A 55 -4.32 -13.08 -17.97
CA HIS A 55 -4.13 -11.69 -18.33
C HIS A 55 -3.07 -11.51 -19.44
N PRO A 56 -3.29 -10.58 -20.40
CA PRO A 56 -2.33 -10.32 -21.48
C PRO A 56 -1.09 -9.59 -20.96
N ALA A 57 0.04 -9.68 -21.67
CA ALA A 57 1.29 -9.00 -21.29
C ALA A 57 1.13 -7.47 -21.06
N ARG A 58 0.24 -6.82 -21.81
CA ARG A 58 -0.07 -5.39 -21.63
C ARG A 58 -0.63 -5.08 -20.24
N PHE A 59 -1.40 -5.99 -19.65
CA PHE A 59 -1.94 -5.83 -18.30
C PHE A 59 -0.80 -5.69 -17.28
N TYR A 60 0.18 -6.59 -17.33
CA TYR A 60 1.33 -6.57 -16.41
C TYR A 60 2.21 -5.35 -16.57
N ARG A 61 2.33 -4.79 -17.78
CA ARG A 61 3.01 -3.51 -17.99
C ARG A 61 2.32 -2.37 -17.25
N ILE A 62 0.99 -2.28 -17.35
CA ILE A 62 0.20 -1.25 -16.66
C ILE A 62 0.26 -1.44 -15.14
N ILE A 63 0.12 -2.68 -14.67
CA ILE A 63 0.22 -3.01 -13.24
C ILE A 63 1.58 -2.61 -12.66
N ASN A 64 2.66 -2.76 -13.42
CA ASN A 64 3.99 -2.34 -12.96
C ASN A 64 4.15 -0.81 -12.86
N GLU A 65 3.27 -0.01 -13.47
CA GLU A 65 3.26 1.45 -13.33
C GLU A 65 2.48 1.90 -12.07
N VAL A 66 1.60 1.06 -11.53
CA VAL A 66 0.80 1.35 -10.32
C VAL A 66 1.69 1.70 -9.11
N PRO A 67 2.78 0.95 -8.78
CA PRO A 67 3.72 1.33 -7.74
C PRO A 67 4.31 2.73 -7.92
N THR A 68 4.65 3.10 -9.14
CA THR A 68 5.25 4.40 -9.46
C THR A 68 4.26 5.54 -9.17
N ILE A 69 3.00 5.38 -9.59
CA ILE A 69 1.94 6.35 -9.32
C ILE A 69 1.66 6.45 -7.82
N LEU A 70 1.51 5.31 -7.13
CA LEU A 70 1.34 5.27 -5.67
C LEU A 70 2.50 5.97 -4.96
N MET A 71 3.74 5.73 -5.38
CA MET A 71 4.91 6.37 -4.79
C MET A 71 4.87 7.89 -4.97
N ALA A 72 4.53 8.40 -6.14
CA ALA A 72 4.39 9.83 -6.37
C ALA A 72 3.32 10.46 -5.45
N ILE A 73 2.15 9.83 -5.33
CA ILE A 73 1.07 10.30 -4.45
C ILE A 73 1.50 10.28 -2.98
N ILE A 74 2.14 9.20 -2.53
CA ILE A 74 2.62 9.05 -1.15
C ILE A 74 3.68 10.11 -0.82
N VAL A 75 4.61 10.40 -1.75
CA VAL A 75 5.63 11.44 -1.56
C VAL A 75 4.96 12.81 -1.40
N VAL A 76 4.00 13.16 -2.26
CA VAL A 76 3.25 14.42 -2.14
C VAL A 76 2.54 14.49 -0.79
N LEU A 77 1.86 13.43 -0.37
CA LEU A 77 1.17 13.38 0.92
C LEU A 77 2.11 13.55 2.12
N VAL A 78 3.30 12.94 2.07
CA VAL A 78 4.30 13.01 3.15
C VAL A 78 5.00 14.38 3.20
N VAL A 79 5.26 14.99 2.04
CA VAL A 79 5.95 16.28 1.92
C VAL A 79 5.01 17.44 2.21
N VAL A 80 3.86 17.48 1.54
CA VAL A 80 2.91 18.59 1.66
C VAL A 80 2.20 18.57 3.01
N ARG A 81 2.01 17.38 3.61
CA ARG A 81 1.22 17.18 4.84
C ARG A 81 -0.01 18.09 4.88
N PRO A 82 -0.96 17.90 3.93
CA PRO A 82 -2.07 18.84 3.76
C PRO A 82 -3.08 18.86 4.92
N PHE A 83 -2.85 18.08 5.98
CA PHE A 83 -3.67 17.94 7.17
C PHE A 83 -2.75 17.67 8.36
#